data_AF-A0A239NL74-F1
#
_entry.id   AF-A0A239NL74-F1
#
_cell.length_a   1.000
_cell.length_b   1.000
_cell.length_c   1.000
_cell.angle_alpha   90.00
_cell.angle_beta   90.00
_cell.angle_gamma   90.00
#
_symmetry.space_group_name_H-M   'P 1'
#
loop_
_entity.id
_entity.type
_entity.pdbx_description
1 polymer ?
#
loop_
_entity_poly.entity_id
_entity_poly.type
_entity_poly.pdbx_seq_one_letter_code
_entity_poly.pdbx_strand_id
1 'polypeptide(L)'
;MTRRGWWVGIGAAVAVVLVVGVVWWVRAGSGSGERLTAAGRELSKDGVSVVVPAAWPKNRLECGTPVADTYVLDPGAVPTCALSPEPKVSYVALRDSELAADPANAAATTPGEVGGVPVRTGEGVLPDGRTRWLLVVPSRDIVVEVVSADPALVASISESVRVG
;
A
#
# COMPACT_ATOMS: atom_id res chain seq x y z
N MET A 1 -14.19 -47.12 -71.75
CA MET A 1 -15.11 -47.86 -70.85
C MET A 1 -14.71 -47.54 -69.42
N THR A 2 -15.67 -47.01 -68.64
CA THR A 2 -15.88 -47.17 -67.17
C THR A 2 -14.74 -46.88 -66.17
N ARG A 3 -14.90 -46.20 -65.03
CA ARG A 3 -16.01 -45.54 -64.33
C ARG A 3 -15.41 -44.69 -63.19
N ARG A 4 -16.11 -43.59 -62.85
CA ARG A 4 -15.99 -42.82 -61.59
C ARG A 4 -16.07 -43.71 -60.35
N GLY A 5 -15.40 -43.31 -59.27
CA GLY A 5 -15.54 -43.94 -57.95
C GLY A 5 -14.96 -43.09 -56.82
N TRP A 6 -15.78 -42.13 -56.37
CA TRP A 6 -15.58 -41.27 -55.21
C TRP A 6 -15.73 -42.10 -53.92
N TRP A 7 -14.77 -42.02 -52.99
CA TRP A 7 -15.01 -42.35 -51.59
C TRP A 7 -14.27 -41.34 -50.70
N VAL A 8 -15.07 -40.54 -50.02
CA VAL A 8 -14.70 -39.69 -48.88
C VAL A 8 -14.58 -40.62 -47.67
N GLY A 9 -13.43 -40.56 -46.97
CA GLY A 9 -13.23 -41.18 -45.68
C GLY A 9 -12.71 -40.14 -44.70
N ILE A 10 -13.57 -39.74 -43.75
CA ILE A 10 -13.26 -38.87 -42.62
C ILE A 10 -12.56 -39.70 -41.54
N GLY A 11 -11.42 -39.23 -41.03
CA GLY A 11 -10.75 -39.77 -39.85
C GLY A 11 -9.96 -38.68 -39.14
N ALA A 12 -10.48 -38.23 -38.00
CA ALA A 12 -9.99 -37.10 -37.23
C ALA A 12 -8.61 -37.34 -36.60
N ALA A 13 -7.77 -36.31 -36.56
CA ALA A 13 -6.73 -36.16 -35.54
C ALA A 13 -6.62 -34.69 -35.16
N VAL A 14 -7.21 -34.39 -34.00
CA VAL A 14 -7.13 -33.12 -33.28
C VAL A 14 -5.69 -32.90 -32.86
N ALA A 15 -5.08 -31.81 -33.34
CA ALA A 15 -3.85 -31.27 -32.76
C ALA A 15 -4.10 -29.80 -32.40
N VAL A 16 -4.92 -29.58 -31.37
CA VAL A 16 -4.99 -28.31 -30.64
C VAL A 16 -3.77 -28.28 -29.72
N VAL A 17 -2.63 -27.83 -30.24
CA VAL A 17 -1.45 -27.53 -29.44
C VAL A 17 -1.55 -26.07 -29.00
N LEU A 18 -2.17 -25.89 -27.84
CA LEU A 18 -2.00 -24.82 -26.85
C LEU A 18 -1.19 -23.58 -27.30
N VAL A 19 -1.88 -22.60 -27.90
CA VAL A 19 -1.41 -21.20 -28.03
C VAL A 19 -2.00 -20.33 -26.90
N VAL A 20 -2.27 -20.91 -25.72
CA VAL A 20 -2.94 -20.21 -24.60
C VAL A 20 -1.94 -19.81 -23.48
N GLY A 21 -0.65 -20.11 -23.62
CA GLY A 21 0.29 -20.08 -22.49
C GLY A 21 1.17 -18.84 -22.29
N VAL A 22 1.11 -17.79 -23.12
CA VAL A 22 2.14 -16.71 -23.09
C VAL A 22 1.56 -15.29 -23.18
N VAL A 23 0.37 -15.05 -22.61
CA VAL A 23 -0.15 -13.68 -22.38
C VAL A 23 -0.60 -13.50 -20.92
N TRP A 24 0.21 -13.99 -19.98
CA TRP A 24 0.08 -13.66 -18.57
C TRP A 24 1.44 -13.23 -18.04
N TRP A 25 1.92 -12.07 -18.47
CA TRP A 25 3.06 -11.46 -17.81
C TRP A 25 2.94 -9.93 -17.76
N VAL A 26 3.01 -9.44 -16.53
CA VAL A 26 3.17 -8.05 -16.09
C VAL A 26 1.94 -7.14 -16.27
N ARG A 27 0.93 -7.36 -15.42
CA ARG A 27 0.39 -6.23 -14.66
C ARG A 27 1.05 -6.32 -13.29
N ALA A 28 2.13 -5.56 -13.09
CA ALA A 28 2.65 -5.28 -11.75
C ALA A 28 1.46 -4.83 -10.90
N GLY A 29 1.21 -5.56 -9.81
CA GLY A 29 -0.04 -5.45 -9.06
C GLY A 29 -0.27 -4.02 -8.57
N SER A 30 -1.37 -3.41 -9.03
CA SER A 30 -2.01 -2.27 -8.38
C SER A 30 -2.77 -2.82 -7.17
N GLY A 31 -2.01 -3.34 -6.21
CA GLY A 31 -2.54 -4.03 -5.04
C GLY A 31 -1.63 -3.75 -3.85
N SER A 32 -2.24 -3.71 -2.67
CA SER A 32 -1.48 -3.63 -1.43
C SER A 32 -0.75 -4.94 -1.15
N GLY A 33 0.36 -4.84 -0.45
CA GLY A 33 1.19 -5.98 -0.11
C GLY A 33 2.01 -5.72 1.15
N GLU A 34 2.45 -6.80 1.75
CA GLU A 34 3.40 -6.76 2.85
C GLU A 34 4.43 -7.88 2.69
N ARG A 35 5.68 -7.59 3.05
CA ARG A 35 6.78 -8.55 2.99
C ARG A 35 7.72 -8.36 4.16
N LEU A 36 8.11 -9.45 4.82
CA LEU A 36 9.17 -9.43 5.82
C LEU A 36 10.54 -9.39 5.12
N THR A 37 11.40 -8.47 5.55
CA THR A 37 12.76 -8.26 5.04
C THR A 37 13.75 -8.24 6.20
N ALA A 38 15.05 -8.19 5.90
CA ALA A 38 16.07 -8.02 6.93
C ALA A 38 15.98 -6.67 7.67
N ALA A 39 15.42 -5.62 7.02
CA ALA A 39 15.28 -4.29 7.60
C ALA A 39 14.01 -4.13 8.45
N GLY A 40 13.04 -5.03 8.30
CA GLY A 40 11.72 -4.92 8.93
C GLY A 40 10.62 -5.44 8.03
N ARG A 41 9.37 -5.07 8.31
CA ARG A 41 8.22 -5.37 7.47
C ARG A 41 8.00 -4.24 6.48
N GLU A 42 8.19 -4.54 5.20
CA GLU A 42 7.88 -3.64 4.11
C GLU A 42 6.38 -3.68 3.82
N LEU A 43 5.74 -2.52 3.80
CA LEU A 43 4.36 -2.30 3.39
C LEU A 43 4.39 -1.64 2.03
N SER A 44 3.56 -2.06 1.10
CA SER A 44 3.47 -1.49 -0.24
C SER A 44 2.03 -1.26 -0.65
N LYS A 45 1.75 -0.13 -1.29
CA LYS A 45 0.44 0.21 -1.85
C LYS A 45 0.62 1.20 -3.00
N ASP A 46 0.11 0.84 -4.17
CA ASP A 46 0.15 1.66 -5.40
C ASP A 46 1.52 2.29 -5.67
N GLY A 47 2.56 1.46 -5.59
CA GLY A 47 3.97 1.82 -5.83
C GLY A 47 4.61 2.71 -4.76
N VAL A 48 3.92 2.99 -3.65
CA VAL A 48 4.50 3.58 -2.44
C VAL A 48 4.86 2.44 -1.49
N SER A 49 6.07 2.42 -0.94
CA SER A 49 6.45 1.47 0.11
C SER A 49 7.10 2.15 1.31
N VAL A 50 6.96 1.52 2.48
CA VAL A 50 7.52 1.98 3.76
C VAL A 50 7.88 0.77 4.60
N VAL A 51 8.96 0.84 5.38
CA VAL A 51 9.40 -0.24 6.27
C VAL A 51 9.03 0.10 7.71
N VAL A 52 8.37 -0.85 8.39
CA VAL A 52 7.97 -0.75 9.79
C VAL A 52 8.65 -1.86 10.61
N PRO A 53 8.71 -1.75 11.96
CA PRO A 53 9.24 -2.80 12.80
C PRO A 53 8.55 -4.16 12.55
N ALA A 54 9.34 -5.23 12.42
CA ALA A 54 8.83 -6.56 12.07
C ALA A 54 7.80 -7.13 13.06
N ALA A 55 7.92 -6.73 14.32
CA ALA A 55 7.07 -7.16 15.43
C ALA A 55 5.72 -6.43 15.49
N TRP A 56 5.54 -5.34 14.75
CA TRP A 56 4.29 -4.61 14.77
C TRP A 56 3.18 -5.44 14.12
N PRO A 57 2.05 -5.66 14.81
CA PRO A 57 0.88 -6.27 14.20
C PRO A 57 0.21 -5.36 13.16
N LYS A 58 -0.59 -5.98 12.29
CA LYS A 58 -1.45 -5.29 11.32
C LYS A 58 -2.74 -4.84 11.97
N ASN A 59 -3.18 -3.61 11.65
CA ASN A 59 -4.53 -3.09 11.92
C ASN A 59 -5.03 -3.36 13.35
N ARG A 60 -4.21 -3.16 14.38
CA ARG A 60 -4.67 -3.20 15.79
C ARG A 60 -5.45 -1.92 16.10
N LEU A 61 -6.65 -1.87 15.52
CA LEU A 61 -7.58 -0.78 15.61
C LEU A 61 -8.76 -1.16 16.50
N GLU A 62 -9.24 -0.20 17.26
CA GLU A 62 -10.55 -0.21 17.90
C GLU A 62 -11.26 1.07 17.49
N CYS A 63 -12.45 0.95 16.89
CA CYS A 63 -13.16 2.08 16.33
C CYS A 63 -12.34 2.97 15.37
N GLY A 64 -11.50 2.34 14.54
CA GLY A 64 -10.59 3.04 13.62
C GLY A 64 -9.36 3.68 14.27
N THR A 65 -9.22 3.58 15.59
CA THR A 65 -8.13 4.16 16.37
C THR A 65 -7.09 3.09 16.74
N PRO A 66 -5.79 3.32 16.52
CA PRO A 66 -4.73 2.43 17.00
C PRO A 66 -4.75 2.22 18.51
N VAL A 67 -4.80 0.97 18.98
CA VAL A 67 -4.80 0.61 20.42
C VAL A 67 -3.52 -0.07 20.90
N ALA A 68 -2.63 -0.40 19.97
CA ALA A 68 -1.29 -0.91 20.23
C ALA A 68 -0.39 -0.44 19.09
N ASP A 69 0.93 -0.52 19.28
CA ASP A 69 1.88 -0.25 18.20
C ASP A 69 1.52 -1.10 16.98
N THR A 70 1.26 -0.47 15.84
CA THR A 70 0.65 -1.15 14.70
C THR A 70 0.96 -0.44 13.39
N TYR A 71 0.94 -1.20 12.30
CA TYR A 71 0.77 -0.59 10.99
C TYR A 71 -0.69 -0.69 10.54
N VAL A 72 -1.14 0.29 9.76
CA VAL A 72 -2.47 0.38 9.18
C VAL A 72 -2.34 0.29 7.67
N LEU A 73 -2.85 -0.79 7.11
CA LEU A 73 -2.88 -1.06 5.67
C LEU A 73 -4.20 -1.75 5.33
N ASP A 74 -4.98 -1.13 4.44
CA ASP A 74 -6.32 -1.55 4.04
C ASP A 74 -7.18 -2.08 5.21
N PRO A 75 -7.52 -1.22 6.19
CA PRO A 75 -8.30 -1.64 7.35
C PRO A 75 -9.74 -2.06 7.00
N GLY A 76 -10.19 -1.83 5.76
CA GLY A 76 -11.57 -2.04 5.35
C GLY A 76 -12.52 -1.05 6.04
N ALA A 77 -13.80 -1.42 6.12
CA ALA A 77 -14.78 -0.64 6.86
C ALA A 77 -14.57 -0.84 8.36
N VAL A 78 -14.15 0.23 9.06
CA VAL A 78 -14.03 0.27 10.51
C VAL A 78 -15.12 1.14 11.11
N PRO A 79 -15.78 0.72 12.21
CA PRO A 79 -16.76 1.56 12.88
C PRO A 79 -16.09 2.82 13.41
N THR A 80 -16.76 3.96 13.28
CA THR A 80 -16.30 5.21 13.89
C THR A 80 -16.95 5.34 15.27
N CYS A 81 -16.13 5.39 16.31
CA CYS A 81 -16.59 5.68 17.67
C CYS A 81 -15.53 6.50 18.41
N ALA A 82 -15.97 7.29 19.40
CA ALA A 82 -15.05 8.07 20.21
C ALA A 82 -14.48 7.18 21.33
N LEU A 83 -13.18 6.85 21.25
CA LEU A 83 -12.44 6.31 22.37
C LEU A 83 -11.94 7.47 23.24
N SER A 84 -12.17 7.40 24.55
CA SER A 84 -11.66 8.38 25.50
C SER A 84 -11.18 7.69 26.78
N PRO A 85 -9.90 7.81 27.16
CA PRO A 85 -8.84 8.52 26.42
C PRO A 85 -8.37 7.74 25.17
N GLU A 86 -7.91 8.46 24.15
CA GLU A 86 -7.25 7.86 23.00
C GLU A 86 -5.91 7.22 23.41
N PRO A 87 -5.64 5.95 23.05
CA PRO A 87 -4.36 5.33 23.35
C PRO A 87 -3.18 6.04 22.68
N LYS A 88 -2.15 6.35 23.48
CA LYS A 88 -0.90 6.92 22.98
C LYS A 88 0.03 5.81 22.48
N VAL A 89 -0.15 5.40 21.24
CA VAL A 89 0.64 4.32 20.61
C VAL A 89 1.38 4.81 19.37
N SER A 90 2.40 4.07 18.95
CA SER A 90 3.10 4.36 17.70
C SER A 90 2.38 3.70 16.53
N TYR A 91 2.25 4.38 15.40
CA TYR A 91 1.64 3.76 14.23
C TYR A 91 2.18 4.30 12.92
N VAL A 92 2.03 3.48 11.88
CA VAL A 92 2.24 3.88 10.49
C VAL A 92 0.98 3.56 9.71
N ALA A 93 0.38 4.56 9.07
CA ALA A 93 -0.73 4.35 8.15
C ALA A 93 -0.28 4.57 6.71
N LEU A 94 -0.47 3.57 5.85
CA LEU A 94 -0.31 3.65 4.41
C LEU A 94 -1.69 3.42 3.79
N ARG A 95 -2.31 4.49 3.27
CA ARG A 95 -3.72 4.48 2.87
C ARG A 95 -4.01 5.32 1.63
N ASP A 96 -5.03 4.92 0.91
CA ASP A 96 -5.70 5.78 -0.07
C ASP A 96 -6.42 6.91 0.68
N SER A 97 -6.59 8.04 0.02
CA SER A 97 -7.36 9.15 0.57
C SER A 97 -7.92 10.08 -0.47
N GLU A 98 -9.13 10.57 -0.24
CA GLU A 98 -9.66 11.73 -0.97
C GLU A 98 -8.94 12.99 -0.49
N LEU A 99 -7.85 13.36 -1.17
CA LEU A 99 -6.94 14.42 -0.71
C LEU A 99 -7.63 15.77 -0.50
N ALA A 100 -8.71 16.06 -1.23
CA ALA A 100 -9.48 17.29 -1.04
C ALA A 100 -10.14 17.38 0.36
N ALA A 101 -10.46 16.23 0.97
CA ALA A 101 -11.10 16.13 2.28
C ALA A 101 -10.13 15.70 3.40
N ASP A 102 -8.93 15.24 3.06
CA ASP A 102 -7.98 14.72 4.03
C ASP A 102 -7.21 15.85 4.78
N PRO A 103 -7.27 15.93 6.12
CA PRO A 103 -6.48 16.89 6.87
C PRO A 103 -4.96 16.70 6.72
N ALA A 104 -4.47 15.48 6.46
CA ALA A 104 -3.06 15.23 6.16
C ALA A 104 -2.62 15.97 4.89
N ASN A 105 -3.53 16.13 3.92
CA ASN A 105 -3.25 16.88 2.70
C ASN A 105 -2.96 18.35 2.97
N ALA A 106 -3.73 18.97 3.87
CA ALA A 106 -3.52 20.36 4.28
C ALA A 106 -2.28 20.54 5.17
N ALA A 107 -1.94 19.51 5.97
CA ALA A 107 -0.78 19.53 6.87
C ALA A 107 0.55 19.27 6.13
N ALA A 108 0.54 18.52 5.03
CA ALA A 108 1.72 18.28 4.20
C ALA A 108 1.96 19.45 3.23
N THR A 109 2.69 20.46 3.70
CA THR A 109 2.93 21.73 2.99
C THR A 109 4.29 21.83 2.31
N THR A 110 5.23 20.95 2.65
CA THR A 110 6.61 21.02 2.13
C THR A 110 6.72 20.22 0.84
N PRO A 111 6.93 20.86 -0.33
CA PRO A 111 7.11 20.14 -1.59
C PRO A 111 8.44 19.38 -1.61
N GLY A 112 8.45 18.22 -2.27
CA GLY A 112 9.66 17.42 -2.47
C GLY A 112 9.46 16.36 -3.54
N GLU A 113 10.44 15.46 -3.67
CA GLU A 113 10.38 14.32 -4.58
C GLU A 113 10.95 13.08 -3.91
N VAL A 114 10.32 11.92 -4.18
CA VAL A 114 10.84 10.60 -3.79
C VAL A 114 10.81 9.71 -5.02
N GLY A 115 11.95 9.13 -5.38
CA GLY A 115 12.06 8.31 -6.60
C GLY A 115 11.67 9.04 -7.90
N GLY A 116 11.84 10.37 -7.94
CA GLY A 116 11.43 11.21 -9.07
C GLY A 116 9.92 11.46 -9.17
N VAL A 117 9.15 11.06 -8.17
CA VAL A 117 7.72 11.35 -8.06
C VAL A 117 7.50 12.55 -7.13
N PRO A 118 6.78 13.59 -7.58
CA PRO A 118 6.44 14.72 -6.73
C PRO A 118 5.62 14.28 -5.50
N VAL A 119 6.05 14.74 -4.33
CA VAL A 119 5.37 14.50 -3.06
C VAL A 119 5.23 15.80 -2.28
N ARG A 120 4.40 15.77 -1.24
CA ARG A 120 4.41 16.77 -0.18
C ARG A 120 4.62 16.10 1.15
N THR A 121 5.41 16.74 2.01
CA THR A 121 5.71 16.26 3.35
C THR A 121 5.27 17.27 4.40
N GLY A 122 5.08 16.79 5.63
CA GLY A 122 4.76 17.63 6.77
C GLY A 122 5.29 16.99 8.04
N GLU A 123 5.86 17.82 8.92
CA GLU A 123 6.38 17.39 10.21
C GLU A 123 5.74 18.22 11.32
N GLY A 124 5.57 17.60 12.48
CA GLY A 124 5.04 18.32 13.64
C GLY A 124 5.01 17.48 14.90
N VAL A 125 4.50 18.09 15.95
CA VAL A 125 4.24 17.45 17.24
C VAL A 125 2.75 17.52 17.50
N LEU A 126 2.14 16.38 17.81
CA LEU A 126 0.74 16.28 18.18
C LEU A 126 0.49 16.91 19.56
N PRO A 127 -0.75 17.33 19.88
CA PRO A 127 -1.08 17.91 21.18
C PRO A 127 -0.73 17.03 22.39
N ASP A 128 -0.61 15.71 22.16
CA ASP A 128 -0.27 14.72 23.18
C ASP A 128 1.23 14.48 23.38
N GLY A 129 2.08 15.20 22.62
CA GLY A 129 3.54 15.17 22.67
C GLY A 129 4.21 14.22 21.67
N ARG A 130 3.45 13.42 20.90
CA ARG A 130 4.04 12.50 19.90
C ARG A 130 4.51 13.26 18.67
N THR A 131 5.64 12.84 18.10
CA THR A 131 6.13 13.30 16.80
C THR A 131 5.28 12.69 15.68
N ARG A 132 4.97 13.50 14.68
CA ARG A 132 4.24 13.11 13.48
C ARG A 132 5.03 13.51 12.23
N TRP A 133 5.11 12.57 11.29
CA TRP A 133 5.57 12.83 9.93
C TRP A 133 4.52 12.37 8.93
N LEU A 134 4.37 13.15 7.87
CA LEU A 134 3.42 12.93 6.78
C LEU A 134 4.15 12.93 5.45
N LEU A 135 3.71 12.07 4.55
CA LEU A 135 3.98 12.15 3.13
C LEU A 135 2.69 11.93 2.34
N VAL A 136 2.46 12.80 1.37
CA VAL A 136 1.33 12.75 0.45
C VAL A 136 1.91 12.59 -0.95
N VAL A 137 1.38 11.63 -1.71
CA VAL A 137 1.70 11.42 -3.13
C VAL A 137 0.48 11.81 -3.96
N PRO A 138 0.39 13.07 -4.44
CA PRO A 138 -0.84 13.58 -5.03
C PRO A 138 -1.27 12.85 -6.31
N SER A 139 -0.31 12.34 -7.08
CA SER A 139 -0.58 11.60 -8.33
C SER A 139 -1.22 10.22 -8.11
N ARG A 140 -1.28 9.75 -6.86
CA ARG A 140 -1.75 8.42 -6.48
C ARG A 140 -2.80 8.43 -5.38
N ASP A 141 -3.16 9.61 -4.87
CA ASP A 141 -4.07 9.77 -3.74
C ASP A 141 -3.63 8.96 -2.49
N ILE A 142 -2.31 8.80 -2.29
CA ILE A 142 -1.73 8.05 -1.16
C ILE A 142 -1.26 9.01 -0.06
N VAL A 143 -1.55 8.63 1.19
CA VAL A 143 -0.99 9.23 2.40
C VAL A 143 -0.21 8.18 3.19
N VAL A 144 1.00 8.56 3.58
CA VAL A 144 1.80 7.91 4.60
C VAL A 144 1.81 8.79 5.83
N GLU A 145 1.39 8.24 6.96
CA GLU A 145 1.42 8.92 8.25
C GLU A 145 2.18 8.09 9.25
N VAL A 146 3.17 8.69 9.90
CA VAL A 146 4.02 8.05 10.91
C VAL A 146 3.88 8.85 12.19
N VAL A 147 3.51 8.18 13.28
CA VAL A 147 3.36 8.80 14.60
C VAL A 147 4.06 7.96 15.64
N SER A 148 4.86 8.59 16.50
CA SER A 148 5.47 7.94 17.66
C SER A 148 5.88 8.96 18.73
N ALA A 149 5.99 8.51 19.98
CA ALA A 149 6.66 9.28 21.03
C ALA A 149 8.19 9.31 20.85
N ASP A 150 8.75 8.38 20.06
CA ASP A 150 10.18 8.33 19.75
C ASP A 150 10.46 9.01 18.40
N PRO A 151 11.10 10.20 18.37
CA PRO A 151 11.41 10.89 17.13
C PRO A 151 12.43 10.13 16.26
N ALA A 152 13.30 9.30 16.86
CA ALA A 152 14.25 8.50 16.09
C ALA A 152 13.55 7.39 15.30
N LEU A 153 12.49 6.81 15.87
CA LEU A 153 11.64 5.86 15.16
C LEU A 153 10.93 6.51 13.97
N VAL A 154 10.37 7.72 14.15
CA VAL A 154 9.72 8.47 13.07
C VAL A 154 10.71 8.73 11.93
N ALA A 155 11.91 9.23 12.25
CA ALA A 155 12.96 9.49 11.28
C ALA A 155 13.33 8.21 10.51
N SER A 156 13.63 7.11 11.22
CA SER A 156 13.97 5.83 10.61
C SER A 156 12.90 5.31 9.64
N ILE A 157 11.62 5.42 10.01
CA ILE A 157 10.51 4.96 9.15
C ILE A 157 10.37 5.89 7.94
N SER A 158 10.42 7.21 8.13
CA SER A 158 10.29 8.18 7.02
C SER A 158 11.40 8.03 5.98
N GLU A 159 12.63 7.78 6.40
CA GLU A 159 13.79 7.55 5.50
C GLU A 159 13.66 6.27 4.69
N SER A 160 12.85 5.31 5.15
CA SER A 160 12.60 4.06 4.44
C SER A 160 11.61 4.20 3.29
N VAL A 161 10.89 5.33 3.19
CA VAL A 161 9.82 5.50 2.20
C VAL A 161 10.38 5.52 0.79
N ARG A 162 9.74 4.74 -0.09
CA ARG A 162 10.02 4.69 -1.53
C ARG A 162 8.75 4.96 -2.31
N VAL A 163 8.91 5.60 -3.47
CA VAL A 163 7.85 5.81 -4.45
C VAL A 163 8.43 5.43 -5.81
N GLY A 164 7.80 4.47 -6.48
CA GLY A 164 8.25 3.90 -7.76
C GLY A 164 7.10 3.54 -8.68
#